data_AF-A0A8T1X688-F1
#
_entry.id   AF-A0A8T1X688-F1
#
_cell.length_a   1.000
_cell.length_b   1.000
_cell.length_c   1.000
_cell.angle_alpha   90.00
_cell.angle_beta   90.00
_cell.angle_gamma   90.00
#
_symmetry.space_group_name_H-M   'P 1'
#
loop_
_entity.id
_entity.type
_entity.pdbx_description
1 polymer ?
#
loop_
_entity_poly.entity_id
_entity_poly.type
_entity_poly.pdbx_seq_one_letter_code
_entity_poly.pdbx_strand_id
1 'polypeptide(L)'
;MAAFEGVFKTVGGIGVDTHRTQSRLPDKPADFSISMKLLHQEVKQIVQCFERDLEFRTYSFLRSDEGGDEQAPHQDYHSEAIALLQRQAPGIMSASIIIALEEGTMLKVFPGCFTNVDMSAATTVYLRPGDAITWRGD
;
A
#
# COMPACT_ATOMS: atom_id res chain seq x y z
N MET A 1 25.92 5.58 -3.95
CA MET A 1 25.05 4.77 -3.08
C MET A 1 23.86 5.63 -2.72
N ALA A 2 22.67 5.32 -3.22
CA ALA A 2 21.46 5.99 -2.75
C ALA A 2 21.10 5.39 -1.39
N ALA A 3 20.97 6.25 -0.38
CA ALA A 3 20.51 5.83 0.94
C ALA A 3 19.05 5.37 0.86
N PHE A 4 18.69 4.38 1.66
CA PHE A 4 17.31 3.93 1.82
C PHE A 4 16.46 5.10 2.36
N GLU A 5 15.52 5.59 1.56
CA GLU A 5 14.53 6.57 1.97
C GLU A 5 13.17 5.87 2.00
N GLY A 6 12.79 5.41 3.18
CA GLY A 6 11.49 4.79 3.41
C GLY A 6 10.38 5.77 3.03
N VAL A 7 9.40 5.29 2.25
CA VAL A 7 8.17 6.04 1.93
C VAL A 7 7.41 6.43 3.20
N PHE A 8 7.64 5.67 4.27
CA PHE A 8 7.10 5.85 5.59
C PHE A 8 8.26 6.00 6.57
N LYS A 9 8.19 6.98 7.48
CA LYS A 9 9.21 7.15 8.53
C LYS A 9 9.07 6.12 9.66
N THR A 10 7.90 5.48 9.75
CA THR A 10 7.59 4.39 10.68
C THR A 10 6.57 3.44 10.03
N VAL A 11 7.02 2.34 9.41
CA VAL A 11 6.20 1.12 9.24
C VAL A 11 6.80 0.07 10.14
N GLY A 12 5.97 -0.57 10.96
CA GLY A 12 6.44 -1.53 11.95
C GLY A 12 6.73 -0.89 13.30
N GLY A 13 6.66 -1.71 14.35
CA GLY A 13 6.86 -1.29 15.73
C GLY A 13 8.26 -0.76 16.02
N ILE A 14 8.68 -0.81 17.28
CA ILE A 14 9.91 -0.17 17.80
C ILE A 14 11.22 -0.75 17.18
N GLY A 15 11.14 -1.67 16.20
CA GLY A 15 12.27 -2.34 15.56
C GLY A 15 12.15 -2.46 14.04
N VAL A 16 13.28 -2.71 13.39
CA VAL A 16 13.36 -3.01 11.94
C VAL A 16 12.84 -4.43 11.71
N ASP A 17 11.82 -4.58 10.86
CA ASP A 17 11.34 -5.89 10.41
C ASP A 17 12.33 -6.49 9.41
N THR A 18 13.21 -7.38 9.89
CA THR A 18 14.25 -8.01 9.07
C THR A 18 13.72 -9.03 8.07
N HIS A 19 12.46 -9.47 8.23
CA HIS A 19 11.79 -10.39 7.33
C HIS A 19 10.97 -9.64 6.28
N ARG A 20 11.13 -8.32 6.17
CA ARG A 20 10.40 -7.53 5.19
C ARG A 20 11.31 -6.56 4.50
N THR A 21 11.19 -6.51 3.18
CA THR A 21 11.92 -5.57 2.37
C THR A 21 10.97 -4.83 1.45
N GLN A 22 11.27 -3.55 1.24
CA GLN A 22 10.54 -2.69 0.31
C GLN A 22 11.53 -2.07 -0.67
N SER A 23 11.18 -2.11 -1.96
CA SER A 23 11.92 -1.38 -2.99
C SER A 23 11.00 -0.36 -3.65
N ARG A 24 11.39 0.91 -3.54
CA ARG A 24 10.70 2.01 -4.24
C ARG A 24 10.98 1.92 -5.74
N LEU A 25 9.93 2.07 -6.53
CA LEU A 25 10.05 2.21 -7.98
C LEU A 25 10.15 3.69 -8.37
N PRO A 26 10.61 4.01 -9.60
CA PRO A 26 10.59 5.38 -10.11
C PRO A 26 9.20 6.01 -9.96
N ASP A 27 9.12 7.33 -9.78
CA ASP A 27 7.81 7.96 -9.63
C ASP A 27 7.04 8.05 -10.96
N LYS A 28 7.76 7.99 -12.09
CA LYS A 28 7.19 8.13 -13.44
C LYS A 28 7.02 6.76 -14.11
N PRO A 29 5.81 6.39 -14.54
CA PRO A 29 5.60 5.15 -15.30
C PRO A 29 6.41 5.03 -16.59
N ALA A 30 6.84 6.16 -17.17
CA ALA A 30 7.74 6.19 -18.33
C ALA A 30 9.08 5.48 -18.07
N ASP A 31 9.54 5.48 -16.82
CA ASP A 31 10.83 4.93 -16.39
C ASP A 31 10.72 3.48 -15.89
N PHE A 32 9.53 2.88 -15.96
CA PHE A 32 9.30 1.48 -15.59
C PHE A 32 9.89 0.50 -16.59
N SER A 33 10.22 -0.69 -16.09
CA SER A 33 10.43 -1.87 -16.92
C SER A 33 9.18 -2.18 -17.76
N ILE A 34 9.35 -2.93 -18.85
CA ILE A 34 8.23 -3.29 -19.74
C ILE A 34 7.11 -3.99 -18.96
N SER A 35 7.45 -4.97 -18.11
CA SER A 35 6.47 -5.71 -17.31
C SER A 35 5.72 -4.79 -16.34
N MET A 36 6.39 -3.83 -15.71
CA MET A 36 5.72 -2.88 -14.80
C MET A 36 4.85 -1.86 -15.55
N LYS A 37 5.20 -1.50 -16.78
CA LYS A 37 4.33 -0.67 -17.63
C LYS A 37 3.02 -1.39 -17.95
N LEU A 38 3.09 -2.68 -18.29
CA LEU A 38 1.91 -3.49 -18.55
C LEU A 38 1.05 -3.63 -17.28
N LEU A 39 1.66 -3.99 -16.14
CA LEU A 39 0.93 -4.09 -14.87
C LEU A 39 0.27 -2.76 -14.49
N HIS A 40 1.01 -1.64 -14.59
CA HIS A 40 0.46 -0.31 -14.34
C HIS A 40 -0.76 -0.01 -15.24
N GLN A 41 -0.69 -0.34 -16.52
CA GLN A 41 -1.79 -0.10 -17.46
C GLN A 41 -3.03 -0.92 -17.12
N GLU A 42 -2.88 -2.22 -16.85
CA GLU A 42 -4.00 -3.11 -16.50
C GLU A 42 -4.66 -2.67 -15.19
N VAL A 43 -3.86 -2.44 -14.15
CA VAL A 43 -4.36 -1.99 -12.83
C VAL A 43 -5.06 -0.65 -12.96
N LYS A 44 -4.45 0.28 -13.70
CA LYS A 44 -5.06 1.58 -13.94
C LYS A 44 -6.42 1.45 -14.64
N GLN A 45 -6.52 0.62 -15.68
CA GLN A 45 -7.79 0.40 -16.38
C GLN A 45 -8.87 -0.17 -15.45
N ILE A 46 -8.55 -1.24 -14.70
CA ILE A 46 -9.48 -1.88 -13.77
C ILE A 46 -9.94 -0.88 -12.72
N VAL A 47 -9.01 -0.17 -12.08
CA VAL A 47 -9.34 0.73 -10.98
C VAL A 47 -10.12 1.94 -11.50
N GLN A 48 -9.82 2.45 -12.69
CA GLN A 48 -10.58 3.54 -13.30
C GLN A 48 -12.03 3.15 -13.68
N CYS A 49 -12.37 1.85 -13.73
CA CYS A 49 -13.76 1.42 -13.83
C CYS A 49 -14.57 1.72 -12.56
N PHE A 50 -13.92 1.78 -11.39
CA PHE A 50 -14.55 2.04 -10.10
C PHE A 50 -14.31 3.47 -9.63
N GLU A 51 -13.07 3.94 -9.75
CA GLU A 51 -12.60 5.24 -9.28
C GLU A 51 -11.89 5.97 -10.44
N ARG A 52 -12.68 6.65 -11.27
CA ARG A 52 -12.21 7.29 -12.51
C ARG A 52 -11.08 8.30 -12.28
N ASP A 53 -11.11 8.98 -11.15
CA ASP A 53 -10.19 10.06 -10.81
C ASP A 53 -8.98 9.59 -10.00
N LEU A 54 -8.82 8.29 -9.77
CA LEU A 54 -7.65 7.78 -9.04
C LEU A 54 -6.35 8.03 -9.81
N GLU A 55 -5.40 8.63 -9.12
CA GLU A 55 -4.05 8.89 -9.64
C GLU A 55 -2.99 8.11 -8.84
N PHE A 56 -2.30 7.21 -9.53
CA PHE A 56 -1.19 6.46 -8.94
C PHE A 56 0.09 7.30 -8.90
N ARG A 57 0.51 7.67 -7.68
CA ARG A 57 1.67 8.55 -7.45
C ARG A 57 2.89 7.83 -6.88
N THR A 58 2.71 6.66 -6.28
CA THR A 58 3.73 5.94 -5.53
C THR A 58 3.65 4.46 -5.85
N TYR A 59 4.79 3.85 -6.08
CA TYR A 59 4.90 2.44 -6.43
C TYR A 59 6.03 1.80 -5.64
N SER A 60 5.78 0.60 -5.11
CA SER A 60 6.79 -0.15 -4.38
C SER A 60 6.55 -1.65 -4.56
N PHE A 61 7.64 -2.40 -4.59
CA PHE A 61 7.59 -3.83 -4.35
C PHE A 61 7.79 -4.08 -2.86
N LEU A 62 6.99 -5.00 -2.32
CA LEU A 62 7.07 -5.46 -0.95
C LEU A 62 7.35 -6.96 -1.00
N ARG A 63 8.35 -7.41 -0.26
CA ARG A 63 8.64 -8.84 -0.06
C ARG A 63 8.60 -9.12 1.43
N SER A 64 7.83 -10.14 1.81
CA SER A 64 7.82 -10.68 3.17
C SER A 64 8.42 -12.07 3.12
N ASP A 65 9.47 -12.29 3.89
CA ASP A 65 10.19 -13.55 4.01
C ASP A 65 9.54 -14.38 5.15
N GLU A 66 9.67 -15.71 5.09
CA GLU A 66 9.13 -16.60 6.10
C GLU A 66 9.73 -16.33 7.50
N GLY A 67 8.92 -16.51 8.55
CA GLY A 67 9.34 -16.32 9.94
C GLY A 67 9.23 -14.88 10.45
N GLY A 68 8.70 -13.96 9.64
CA GLY A 68 8.37 -12.60 10.08
C GLY A 68 7.19 -12.56 11.06
N ASP A 69 7.28 -11.66 12.03
CA ASP A 69 6.20 -11.40 12.98
C ASP A 69 5.02 -10.67 12.31
N GLU A 70 3.83 -10.85 12.87
CA GLU A 70 2.67 -10.05 12.49
C GLU A 70 2.93 -8.57 12.84
N GLN A 71 2.69 -7.68 11.88
CA GLN A 71 2.77 -6.24 12.14
C GLN A 71 1.65 -5.77 13.05
N ALA A 72 1.98 -4.85 13.95
CA ALA A 72 0.97 -4.11 14.70
C ALA A 72 0.01 -3.37 13.73
N PRO A 73 -1.29 -3.26 14.06
CA PRO A 73 -2.23 -2.49 13.27
C PRO A 73 -1.75 -1.05 13.05
N HIS A 74 -1.81 -0.58 11.81
CA HIS A 74 -1.36 0.76 11.44
C HIS A 74 -2.11 1.25 10.20
N GLN A 75 -2.03 2.56 9.98
CA GLN A 75 -2.44 3.20 8.73
C GLN A 75 -1.23 3.37 7.83
N ASP A 76 -1.45 3.33 6.53
CA ASP A 76 -0.40 3.59 5.55
C ASP A 76 0.05 5.05 5.62
N TYR A 77 -0.87 5.99 5.81
CA TYR A 77 -0.56 7.41 5.77
C TYR A 77 -0.51 8.01 7.17
N HIS A 78 0.51 8.81 7.44
CA HIS A 78 0.56 9.62 8.64
C HIS A 78 -0.51 10.72 8.58
N SER A 79 -1.08 11.06 9.74
CA SER A 79 -2.08 12.12 9.89
C SER A 79 -1.64 13.47 9.30
N GLU A 80 -0.34 13.79 9.37
CA GLU A 80 0.24 14.99 8.76
C GLU A 80 0.14 14.99 7.22
N ALA A 81 0.37 13.83 6.59
CA ALA A 81 0.28 13.68 5.13
C ALA A 81 -1.17 13.77 4.67
N ILE A 82 -2.09 13.14 5.41
CA ILE A 82 -3.54 13.24 5.17
C ILE A 82 -4.00 14.69 5.30
N ALA A 83 -3.62 15.38 6.39
CA ALA A 83 -3.97 16.78 6.62
C ALA A 83 -3.38 17.73 5.56
N LEU A 84 -2.17 17.45 5.08
CA LEU A 84 -1.58 18.20 3.98
C LEU A 84 -2.38 18.02 2.69
N LEU A 85 -2.73 16.78 2.33
CA LEU A 85 -3.53 16.48 1.15
C LEU A 85 -4.89 17.19 1.21
N GLN A 86 -5.61 17.09 2.34
CA GLN A 86 -6.90 17.76 2.51
C GLN A 86 -6.82 19.29 2.42
N ARG A 87 -5.71 19.90 2.84
CA ARG A 87 -5.49 21.36 2.67
C ARG A 87 -5.22 21.75 1.22
N GLN A 88 -4.46 20.93 0.49
CA GLN A 88 -4.04 21.23 -0.89
C GLN A 88 -5.13 20.89 -1.90
N ALA A 89 -5.88 19.82 -1.65
CA ALA A 89 -6.94 19.32 -2.52
C ALA A 89 -8.11 18.80 -1.66
N PRO A 90 -8.96 19.70 -1.13
CA PRO A 90 -10.10 19.31 -0.31
C PRO A 90 -11.01 18.31 -1.02
N GLY A 91 -11.37 17.23 -0.33
CA GLY A 91 -12.24 16.18 -0.87
C GLY A 91 -11.51 15.07 -1.64
N ILE A 92 -10.19 15.19 -1.86
CA ILE A 92 -9.37 14.09 -2.37
C ILE A 92 -8.94 13.19 -1.22
N MET A 93 -9.12 11.88 -1.37
CA MET A 93 -8.69 10.88 -0.39
C MET A 93 -7.44 10.15 -0.89
N SER A 94 -6.50 9.89 0.02
CA SER A 94 -5.42 8.95 -0.25
C SER A 94 -5.96 7.52 -0.16
N ALA A 95 -5.44 6.65 -1.02
CA ALA A 95 -5.81 5.24 -1.05
C ALA A 95 -4.60 4.40 -1.42
N SER A 96 -4.56 3.20 -0.86
CA SER A 96 -3.54 2.21 -1.11
C SER A 96 -4.12 1.04 -1.87
N ILE A 97 -3.26 0.42 -2.68
CA ILE A 97 -3.59 -0.79 -3.44
C ILE A 97 -2.43 -1.78 -3.26
N ILE A 98 -2.75 -3.00 -2.85
CA ILE A 98 -1.83 -4.14 -2.90
C ILE A 98 -2.33 -5.12 -3.94
N ILE A 99 -1.40 -5.60 -4.76
CA ILE A 99 -1.62 -6.63 -5.75
C ILE A 99 -0.76 -7.82 -5.34
N ALA A 100 -1.37 -8.98 -5.18
CA ALA A 100 -0.64 -10.20 -4.88
C ALA A 100 0.12 -10.67 -6.11
N LEU A 101 1.43 -10.85 -5.98
CA LEU A 101 2.29 -11.41 -7.04
C LEU A 101 2.62 -12.88 -6.79
N GLU A 102 2.43 -13.34 -5.56
CA GLU A 102 2.80 -14.68 -5.10
C GLU A 102 1.67 -15.29 -4.26
N GLU A 103 1.61 -16.62 -4.25
CA GLU A 103 0.67 -17.38 -3.44
C GLU A 103 0.91 -17.14 -1.94
N GLY A 104 -0.14 -17.34 -1.14
CA GLY A 104 -0.04 -17.15 0.31
C GLY A 104 0.02 -15.69 0.76
N THR A 105 -0.17 -14.73 -0.16
CA THR A 105 -0.33 -13.32 0.19
C THR A 105 -1.58 -13.15 1.06
N MET A 106 -1.39 -12.66 2.29
CA MET A 106 -2.46 -12.42 3.24
C MET A 106 -2.32 -11.07 3.92
N LEU A 107 -3.44 -10.40 4.14
CA LEU A 107 -3.50 -9.13 4.86
C LEU A 107 -4.53 -9.22 5.98
N LYS A 108 -4.15 -8.79 7.18
CA LYS A 108 -5.10 -8.55 8.26
C LYS A 108 -5.59 -7.11 8.15
N VAL A 109 -6.89 -6.94 7.91
CA VAL A 109 -7.55 -5.64 7.76
C VAL A 109 -8.57 -5.43 8.88
N PHE A 110 -8.90 -4.17 9.12
CA PHE A 110 -9.85 -3.75 10.15
C PHE A 110 -10.95 -2.90 9.49
N PRO A 111 -12.00 -3.53 8.94
CA PRO A 111 -13.04 -2.82 8.19
C PRO A 111 -13.71 -1.73 9.04
N GLY A 112 -13.85 -0.53 8.49
CA GLY A 112 -14.47 0.62 9.17
C GLY A 112 -13.61 1.29 10.25
N CYS A 113 -12.40 0.78 10.52
CA CYS A 113 -11.50 1.31 11.55
C CYS A 113 -10.56 2.38 10.99
N PHE A 114 -11.12 3.53 10.59
CA PHE A 114 -10.33 4.64 10.02
C PHE A 114 -9.59 5.44 11.11
N THR A 115 -10.22 5.69 12.26
CA THR A 115 -9.59 6.51 13.32
C THR A 115 -8.96 5.69 14.45
N ASN A 116 -9.65 4.64 14.88
CA ASN A 116 -9.22 3.79 15.99
C ASN A 116 -9.36 2.34 15.57
N VAL A 117 -8.40 1.50 15.99
CA VAL A 117 -8.46 0.06 15.75
C VAL A 117 -9.46 -0.61 16.69
N ASP A 118 -10.34 -1.44 16.14
CA ASP A 118 -11.15 -2.40 16.88
C ASP A 118 -10.62 -3.81 16.59
N MET A 119 -9.95 -4.41 17.57
CA MET A 119 -9.37 -5.75 17.42
C MET A 119 -10.41 -6.83 17.14
N SER A 120 -11.68 -6.61 17.51
CA SER A 120 -12.77 -7.54 17.21
C SER A 120 -13.24 -7.50 15.76
N ALA A 121 -12.92 -6.43 15.03
CA ALA A 121 -13.23 -6.27 13.60
C ALA A 121 -12.16 -6.90 12.68
N ALA A 122 -11.08 -7.45 13.24
CA ALA A 122 -9.98 -8.03 12.47
C ALA A 122 -10.48 -9.10 11.49
N THR A 123 -10.15 -8.92 10.21
CA THR A 123 -10.48 -9.87 9.14
C THR A 123 -9.22 -10.17 8.35
N THR A 124 -8.94 -11.44 8.08
CA THR A 124 -7.85 -11.84 7.18
C THR A 124 -8.38 -11.97 5.76
N VAL A 125 -7.78 -11.23 4.84
CA VAL A 125 -8.02 -11.34 3.40
C VAL A 125 -6.89 -12.18 2.81
N TYR A 126 -7.27 -13.25 2.11
CA TYR A 126 -6.35 -14.11 1.36
C TYR A 126 -6.42 -13.72 -0.11
N LEU A 127 -5.28 -13.38 -0.69
CA LEU A 127 -5.16 -12.95 -2.08
C LEU A 127 -4.41 -14.01 -2.89
N ARG A 128 -4.98 -14.39 -4.03
CA ARG A 128 -4.29 -15.21 -5.03
C ARG A 128 -3.43 -14.33 -5.93
N PRO A 129 -2.42 -14.86 -6.62
CA PRO A 129 -1.67 -14.10 -7.62
C PRO A 129 -2.61 -13.43 -8.65
N GLY A 130 -2.47 -12.11 -8.78
CA GLY A 130 -3.32 -11.27 -9.62
C GLY A 130 -4.51 -10.63 -8.91
N ASP A 131 -4.90 -11.11 -7.72
CA ASP A 131 -5.90 -10.43 -6.90
C ASP A 131 -5.34 -9.10 -6.39
N ALA A 132 -6.22 -8.11 -6.26
CA ALA A 132 -5.90 -6.81 -5.73
C ALA A 132 -6.91 -6.40 -4.64
N ILE A 133 -6.41 -5.70 -3.63
CA ILE A 133 -7.24 -5.04 -2.62
C ILE A 133 -6.90 -3.55 -2.59
N THR A 134 -7.96 -2.74 -2.53
CA THR A 134 -7.89 -1.28 -2.42
C THR A 134 -8.54 -0.85 -1.12
N TRP A 135 -7.92 0.07 -0.39
CA TRP A 135 -8.50 0.67 0.81
C TRP A 135 -8.16 2.15 0.90
N ARG A 136 -8.99 2.88 1.65
CA ARG A 136 -8.71 4.28 1.99
C ARG A 136 -7.54 4.35 2.96
N GLY A 137 -6.70 5.36 2.78
CA GLY A 137 -5.51 5.55 3.57
C GLY A 137 -5.70 6.30 4.89
N ASP A 138 -6.93 6.68 5.23
CA ASP A 138 -7.30 7.51 6.38
C ASP A 138 -8.01 6.75 7.50
#